data_AF-A0AA88XIG1-F1
#
_entry.id   AF-A0AA88XIG1-F1
#
_cell.length_a   1.000
_cell.length_b   1.000
_cell.length_c   1.000
_cell.angle_alpha   90.00
_cell.angle_beta   90.00
_cell.angle_gamma   90.00
#
_symmetry.space_group_name_H-M   'P 1'
#
loop_
_entity.id
_entity.type
_entity.pdbx_description
1 polymer ?
#
loop_
_entity_poly.entity_id
_entity_poly.type
_entity_poly.pdbx_seq_one_letter_code
_entity_poly.pdbx_strand_id
1 'polypeptide(L)'
;MSKSVFRDGYKKVASLLKKTDPKKMEKFPILEGHPAAKHNAETAIESHEELKENIKALKKEFRIYRWNPDHPDNKPYLQSYFLDLSTCGPKVSPE
;
A
#
# COMPACT_ATOMS: atom_id res chain seq x y z
N MET A 1 -45.61 -19.92 -29.27
CA MET A 1 -44.12 -19.90 -29.29
C MET A 1 -43.62 -19.23 -28.02
N SER A 2 -42.83 -19.99 -27.25
CA SER A 2 -42.37 -19.72 -25.88
C SER A 2 -41.08 -18.92 -25.88
N LYS A 3 -41.06 -17.75 -25.20
CA LYS A 3 -39.83 -16.98 -24.90
C LYS A 3 -39.77 -16.46 -23.46
N SER A 4 -40.71 -16.84 -22.60
CA SER A 4 -40.84 -16.24 -21.26
C SER A 4 -40.07 -16.95 -20.14
N VAL A 5 -39.72 -18.23 -20.30
CA VAL A 5 -39.16 -19.03 -19.19
C VAL A 5 -37.65 -18.82 -19.01
N PHE A 6 -36.94 -18.36 -20.05
CA PHE A 6 -35.49 -18.15 -19.99
C PHE A 6 -35.06 -16.84 -19.30
N ARG A 7 -35.92 -15.81 -19.25
CA ARG A 7 -35.58 -14.52 -18.61
C ARG A 7 -35.55 -14.59 -17.09
N ASP A 8 -36.43 -15.40 -16.49
CA ASP A 8 -36.53 -15.48 -15.04
C ASP A 8 -35.43 -16.38 -14.44
N GLY A 9 -35.00 -17.40 -15.17
CA GLY A 9 -33.83 -18.22 -14.81
C GLY A 9 -32.54 -17.39 -14.74
N TYR A 10 -32.29 -16.55 -15.74
CA TYR A 10 -31.10 -15.68 -15.79
C TYR A 10 -31.09 -14.63 -14.67
N LYS A 11 -32.25 -14.07 -14.31
CA LYS A 11 -32.34 -13.12 -13.19
C LYS A 11 -32.01 -13.77 -11.84
N LYS A 12 -32.40 -15.04 -11.64
CA LYS A 12 -32.15 -15.75 -10.39
C LYS A 12 -30.66 -16.09 -10.22
N VAL A 13 -29.98 -16.54 -11.28
CA VAL A 13 -28.52 -16.77 -11.25
C VAL A 13 -27.73 -15.46 -11.20
N ALA A 14 -28.17 -14.40 -11.88
CA ALA A 14 -27.54 -13.08 -11.78
C ALA A 14 -27.69 -12.45 -10.38
N SER A 15 -28.80 -12.71 -9.67
CA SER A 15 -28.95 -12.28 -8.27
C SER A 15 -28.08 -13.08 -7.30
N LEU A 16 -27.75 -14.33 -7.62
CA LEU A 16 -26.83 -15.16 -6.84
C LEU A 16 -25.37 -14.74 -7.08
N LEU A 17 -25.01 -14.34 -8.31
CA LEU A 17 -23.69 -13.77 -8.63
C LEU A 17 -23.49 -12.31 -8.17
N LYS A 18 -24.56 -11.56 -7.88
CA LYS A 18 -24.49 -10.14 -7.43
C LYS A 18 -24.31 -9.93 -5.94
N LYS A 19 -24.29 -11.00 -5.12
CA LYS A 19 -24.21 -10.90 -3.64
C LYS A 19 -22.79 -10.96 -3.07
N THR A 20 -21.77 -10.80 -3.89
CA THR A 20 -20.41 -10.59 -3.39
C THR A 20 -20.10 -9.11 -3.48
N ASP A 21 -20.30 -8.40 -2.37
CA ASP A 21 -19.69 -7.09 -2.17
C ASP A 21 -18.18 -7.24 -2.44
N PRO A 22 -17.57 -6.50 -3.39
CA PRO A 22 -16.14 -6.59 -3.65
C PRO A 22 -15.29 -6.20 -2.43
N LYS A 23 -15.90 -5.61 -1.40
CA LYS A 23 -15.26 -5.27 -0.11
C LYS A 23 -15.30 -6.41 0.93
N LYS A 24 -16.00 -7.52 0.67
CA LYS A 24 -16.14 -8.69 1.57
C LYS A 24 -15.63 -9.99 0.95
N MET A 25 -14.74 -9.93 -0.03
CA MET A 25 -13.88 -11.09 -0.27
C MET A 25 -13.03 -11.26 0.98
N GLU A 26 -13.17 -12.42 1.63
CA GLU A 26 -12.37 -12.87 2.78
C GLU A 26 -10.97 -12.25 2.75
N LYS A 27 -10.58 -11.55 3.82
CA LYS A 27 -9.25 -10.97 3.99
C LYS A 27 -8.25 -12.13 3.80
N PHE A 28 -7.64 -12.20 2.62
CA PHE A 28 -6.67 -13.25 2.22
C PHE A 28 -7.24 -14.67 1.99
N PRO A 29 -7.97 -14.92 0.87
CA PRO A 29 -8.50 -16.26 0.55
C PRO A 29 -7.38 -17.28 0.25
N ILE A 30 -6.20 -16.82 -0.18
CA ILE A 30 -5.03 -17.69 -0.41
C ILE A 30 -4.40 -18.21 0.90
N LEU A 31 -4.79 -17.64 2.05
CA LEU A 31 -4.29 -18.02 3.39
C LEU A 31 -5.30 -18.89 4.16
N GLU A 32 -6.33 -19.42 3.48
CA GLU A 32 -7.27 -20.38 4.06
C GLU A 32 -6.52 -21.60 4.62
N GLY A 33 -6.80 -21.97 5.88
CA GLY A 33 -6.09 -23.04 6.60
C GLY A 33 -4.81 -22.61 7.34
N HIS A 34 -4.36 -21.36 7.20
CA HIS A 34 -3.16 -20.82 7.87
C HIS A 34 -3.49 -19.62 8.77
N PRO A 35 -3.97 -19.83 10.02
CA PRO A 35 -4.46 -18.75 10.88
C PRO A 35 -3.37 -17.75 11.26
N ALA A 36 -2.13 -18.20 11.46
CA ALA A 36 -0.99 -17.32 11.77
C ALA A 36 -0.64 -16.40 10.58
N ALA A 37 -0.68 -16.93 9.36
CA ALA A 37 -0.41 -16.13 8.16
C ALA A 37 -1.51 -15.08 7.95
N LYS A 38 -2.77 -15.45 8.16
CA LYS A 38 -3.91 -14.53 8.08
C LYS A 38 -3.79 -13.40 9.12
N HIS A 39 -3.52 -13.73 10.38
CA HIS A 39 -3.33 -12.74 11.44
C HIS A 39 -2.20 -11.75 11.11
N ASN A 40 -1.03 -12.25 10.70
CA ASN A 40 0.10 -11.40 10.34
C ASN A 40 -0.22 -10.47 9.16
N ALA A 41 -0.94 -10.97 8.17
CA ALA A 41 -1.36 -10.18 7.02
C ALA A 41 -2.39 -9.10 7.42
N GLU A 42 -3.29 -9.41 8.35
CA GLU A 42 -4.23 -8.44 8.91
C GLU A 42 -3.53 -7.33 9.70
N THR A 43 -2.60 -7.68 10.58
CA THR A 43 -1.78 -6.74 11.36
C THR A 43 -0.90 -5.87 10.46
N ALA A 44 -0.36 -6.44 9.37
CA ALA A 44 0.43 -5.69 8.40
C ALA A 44 -0.40 -4.64 7.65
N ILE A 45 -1.67 -4.95 7.30
CA ILE A 45 -2.57 -3.97 6.67
C ILE A 45 -2.94 -2.86 7.65
N GLU A 46 -3.29 -3.21 8.89
CA GLU A 46 -3.68 -2.24 9.92
C GLU A 46 -2.54 -1.26 10.21
N SER A 47 -1.34 -1.78 10.47
CA SER A 47 -0.15 -0.94 10.68
C SER A 47 0.23 -0.10 9.45
N HIS A 48 -0.01 -0.59 8.23
CA HIS A 48 0.24 0.18 7.01
C HIS A 48 -0.74 1.37 6.86
N GLU A 49 -2.02 1.19 7.18
CA GLU A 49 -3.00 2.27 7.13
C GLU A 49 -2.68 3.36 8.16
N GLU A 50 -2.32 2.96 9.38
CA GLU A 50 -1.86 3.87 10.44
C GLU A 50 -0.57 4.61 10.03
N LEU A 51 0.43 3.90 9.49
CA LEU A 51 1.67 4.49 8.99
C LEU A 51 1.40 5.49 7.87
N LYS A 52 0.50 5.16 6.94
CA LYS A 52 0.18 6.02 5.80
C LYS A 52 -0.42 7.35 6.24
N GLU A 53 -1.34 7.33 7.22
CA GLU A 53 -1.89 8.56 7.79
C GLU A 53 -0.82 9.36 8.54
N ASN A 54 0.07 8.70 9.29
CA ASN A 54 1.17 9.36 9.99
C ASN A 54 2.22 9.97 9.04
N ILE A 55 2.49 9.33 7.89
CA ILE A 55 3.48 9.78 6.90
C ILE A 55 2.97 10.97 6.08
N LYS A 56 1.65 11.09 5.88
CA LYS A 56 1.03 12.12 5.03
C LYS A 56 1.33 13.57 5.46
N ALA A 57 1.78 13.78 6.70
CA ALA A 57 2.18 15.09 7.22
C ALA A 57 3.65 15.14 7.69
N LEU A 58 4.46 14.10 7.44
CA LEU A 58 5.78 13.98 8.03
C LEU A 58 6.86 14.59 7.13
N LYS A 59 7.35 15.77 7.53
CA LYS A 59 8.59 16.33 6.99
C LYS A 59 9.79 15.81 7.78
N LYS A 60 10.71 15.14 7.10
CA LYS A 60 11.92 14.57 7.70
C LYS A 60 13.15 15.36 7.30
N GLU A 61 14.00 15.67 8.27
CA GLU A 61 15.33 16.24 8.02
C GLU A 61 16.34 15.12 7.72
N PHE A 62 17.08 15.30 6.63
CA PHE A 62 18.24 14.49 6.25
C PHE A 62 19.48 15.36 6.27
N ARG A 63 20.49 14.95 7.05
CA ARG A 63 21.80 15.62 7.13
C ARG A 63 22.78 14.84 6.27
N ILE A 64 23.09 15.37 5.09
CA ILE A 64 23.93 14.71 4.08
C ILE A 64 25.35 15.26 4.18
N TYR A 65 26.33 14.37 4.32
CA TYR A 65 27.75 14.72 4.27
C TYR A 65 28.13 15.14 2.85
N ARG A 66 28.64 16.37 2.70
CA ARG A 66 29.06 16.95 1.44
C ARG A 66 30.56 17.16 1.47
N TRP A 67 31.22 16.62 0.45
CA TRP A 67 32.63 16.85 0.17
C TRP A 67 32.80 16.93 -1.34
N ASN A 68 33.63 17.86 -1.80
CA ASN A 68 33.90 18.06 -3.22
C ASN A 68 35.40 17.81 -3.50
N PRO A 69 35.75 16.78 -4.29
CA PRO A 69 37.15 16.48 -4.63
C PRO A 69 37.83 17.57 -5.45
N ASP A 70 37.07 18.37 -6.22
CA ASP A 70 37.62 19.47 -7.04
C ASP A 70 38.04 20.68 -6.19
N HIS A 71 37.57 20.74 -4.94
CA HIS A 71 37.90 21.78 -3.97
C HIS A 71 38.36 21.16 -2.65
N PRO A 72 39.55 20.52 -2.63
CA PRO A 72 40.03 19.73 -1.50
C PRO A 72 40.30 20.58 -0.24
N ASP A 73 40.58 21.87 -0.41
CA ASP A 73 40.81 22.82 0.68
C ASP A 73 39.52 23.14 1.46
N ASN A 74 38.36 22.89 0.86
CA ASN A 74 37.08 23.09 1.53
C ASN A 74 36.83 21.93 2.49
N LYS A 75 36.64 22.28 3.77
CA LYS A 75 36.31 21.30 4.79
C LYS A 75 34.95 20.65 4.48
N PRO A 76 34.85 19.32 4.56
CA PRO A 76 33.57 18.64 4.47
C PRO A 76 32.56 19.17 5.48
N TYR A 77 31.29 19.12 5.14
CA TYR A 77 30.22 19.64 5.99
C TYR A 77 28.95 18.79 5.89
N LEU A 78 28.06 18.97 6.87
CA LEU A 78 26.73 18.37 6.84
C LEU A 78 25.73 19.39 6.31
N GLN A 79 24.99 19.02 5.28
CA GLN A 79 23.92 19.83 4.72
C GLN A 79 22.56 19.23 5.07
N SER A 80 21.69 20.04 5.67
CA SER A 80 20.33 19.65 6.03
C SER A 80 19.37 19.84 4.84
N TYR A 81 18.56 18.82 4.58
CA TYR A 81 17.49 18.83 3.60
C TYR A 81 16.20 18.36 4.26
N PHE A 82 15.09 19.02 3.96
CA PHE A 82 13.77 18.65 4.49
C PHE A 82 12.95 18.03 3.37
N LEU A 83 12.59 16.77 3.52
CA LEU A 83 11.81 16.01 2.54
C LEU A 83 10.43 15.69 3.10
N ASP A 84 9.43 15.82 2.23
CA ASP A 84 8.07 15.38 2.50
C ASP A 84 7.93 13.90 2.17
N LEU A 85 7.82 13.07 3.21
CA LEU A 85 7.77 11.62 3.04
C LEU A 85 6.47 11.13 2.37
N SER A 86 5.42 11.96 2.32
CA SER A 86 4.19 11.62 1.60
C SER A 86 4.37 11.50 0.08
N THR A 87 5.42 12.13 -0.44
CA THR A 87 5.77 12.15 -1.87
C THR A 87 6.97 11.27 -2.21
N CYS A 88 7.53 10.55 -1.22
CA CYS A 88 8.74 9.77 -1.36
C CYS A 88 8.44 8.26 -1.27
N GLY A 89 9.20 7.44 -2.00
CA GLY A 89 9.16 5.99 -1.86
C GLY A 89 9.70 5.51 -0.49
N PRO A 90 9.33 4.31 -0.03
CA PRO A 90 9.70 3.79 1.29
C PRO A 90 11.20 3.46 1.44
N LYS A 91 11.97 3.41 0.34
CA LYS A 91 13.43 3.23 0.36
C LYS A 91 14.10 4.20 -0.60
N VAL A 92 15.32 4.61 -0.25
CA VAL A 92 16.25 5.24 -1.19
C VAL A 92 16.65 4.17 -2.21
N SER A 93 16.35 4.39 -3.49
CA SER A 93 16.76 3.45 -4.54
C SER A 93 18.26 3.59 -4.76
N PRO A 94 19.05 2.49 -4.67
CA PRO A 94 20.38 2.47 -5.24
C PRO A 94 20.23 2.36 -6.76
N GLU A 95 20.59 3.42 -7.48
CA GLU A 95 21.00 3.32 -8.89
C GLU A 95 22.52 3.23 -8.96
#